data_AF-A0A8T3MFL3-F1
#
_entry.id   AF-A0A8T3MFL3-F1
#
_cell.length_a   1.000
_cell.length_b   1.000
_cell.length_c   1.000
_cell.angle_alpha   90.00
_cell.angle_beta   90.00
_cell.angle_gamma   90.00
#
_symmetry.space_group_name_H-M   'P 1'
#
loop_
_entity.id
_entity.type
_entity.pdbx_description
1 polymer ?
#
loop_
_entity_poly.entity_id
_entity_poly.type
_entity_poly.pdbx_seq_one_letter_code
_entity_poly.pdbx_strand_id
1 'polypeptide(L)'
;DGRPSGLSLPAGPVQLDGEMALAYVRTRKGAGDSDFTRAARQQQILLALRQKLTDPGMLPRLPELVSAAAEIIRTSYPASEIGQAFQIAQSMDAASDRVVLGPPYSHHPPSSSTGGSWTLKLDLDRVAVLSRELFGADSRYAGS
;
A
#
# COMPACT_ATOMS: atom_id res chain seq x y z
N ASP A 1 -9.48 10.19 -29.36
CA ASP A 1 -10.65 9.35 -29.01
C ASP A 1 -11.22 9.85 -27.69
N GLY A 2 -12.31 10.64 -27.74
CA GLY A 2 -12.87 11.41 -26.61
C GLY A 2 -13.45 10.58 -25.45
N ARG A 3 -12.66 9.70 -24.85
CA ARG A 3 -12.97 9.04 -23.58
C ARG A 3 -12.87 10.11 -22.48
N PRO A 4 -13.84 10.22 -21.57
CA PRO A 4 -13.65 11.06 -20.39
C PRO A 4 -12.39 10.56 -19.67
N SER A 5 -11.36 11.40 -19.61
CA SER A 5 -10.07 11.07 -18.99
C SER A 5 -10.21 11.17 -17.48
N GLY A 6 -10.86 10.16 -16.88
CA GLY A 6 -11.04 10.09 -15.44
C GLY A 6 -11.58 8.73 -15.03
N LEU A 7 -11.02 8.19 -13.95
CA LEU A 7 -11.60 7.04 -13.26
C LEU A 7 -12.85 7.51 -12.50
N SER A 8 -14.02 7.00 -12.87
CA SER A 8 -15.28 7.24 -12.17
C SER A 8 -15.73 5.95 -11.50
N LEU A 9 -15.82 5.95 -10.18
CA LEU A 9 -16.27 4.81 -9.39
C LEU A 9 -17.52 5.21 -8.60
N PRO A 10 -18.56 4.35 -8.54
CA PRO A 10 -19.68 4.58 -7.65
C PRO A 10 -19.23 4.50 -6.18
N ALA A 11 -20.00 5.10 -5.29
CA ALA A 11 -19.81 4.91 -3.85
C ALA A 11 -20.12 3.46 -3.46
N GLY A 12 -19.32 2.90 -2.55
CA GLY A 12 -19.50 1.55 -2.02
C GLY A 12 -18.49 0.52 -2.58
N PRO A 13 -18.74 -0.79 -2.35
CA PRO A 13 -17.89 -1.85 -2.86
C PRO A 13 -17.93 -1.92 -4.39
N VAL A 14 -16.75 -1.91 -5.02
CA VAL A 14 -16.61 -2.02 -6.47
C VAL A 14 -15.57 -3.07 -6.80
N GLN A 15 -15.93 -4.01 -7.68
CA GLN A 15 -14.98 -4.96 -8.23
C GLN A 15 -14.20 -4.28 -9.37
N LEU A 16 -12.89 -4.25 -9.25
CA LEU A 16 -12.00 -3.68 -10.27
C LEU A 16 -11.26 -4.80 -11.00
N ASP A 17 -11.13 -4.65 -12.31
CA ASP A 17 -10.16 -5.40 -13.10
C ASP A 17 -8.76 -4.77 -12.99
N GLY A 18 -7.77 -5.36 -13.67
CA GLY A 18 -6.38 -4.89 -13.60
C GLY A 18 -6.18 -3.46 -14.10
N GLU A 19 -6.88 -3.04 -15.16
CA GLU A 19 -6.74 -1.70 -15.73
C GLU A 19 -7.37 -0.64 -14.81
N MET A 20 -8.58 -0.91 -14.30
CA MET A 20 -9.24 -0.03 -13.36
C MET A 20 -8.53 0.03 -12.01
N ALA A 21 -8.01 -1.09 -11.50
CA ALA A 21 -7.22 -1.11 -10.27
C ALA A 21 -5.93 -0.29 -10.42
N LEU A 22 -5.26 -0.38 -11.58
CA LEU A 22 -4.08 0.43 -11.89
C LEU A 22 -4.41 1.92 -11.96
N ALA A 23 -5.52 2.29 -12.62
CA ALA A 23 -5.99 3.66 -12.65
C ALA A 23 -6.32 4.18 -11.23
N TYR A 24 -6.95 3.33 -10.40
CA TYR A 24 -7.34 3.67 -9.03
C TYR A 24 -6.13 4.01 -8.14
N VAL A 25 -5.09 3.17 -8.16
CA VAL A 25 -3.88 3.41 -7.35
C VAL A 25 -3.00 4.55 -7.88
N ARG A 26 -3.24 5.02 -9.11
CA ARG A 26 -2.47 6.10 -9.75
C ARG A 26 -3.15 7.46 -9.71
N THR A 27 -4.42 7.54 -9.31
CA THR A 27 -5.14 8.82 -9.25
C THR A 27 -4.54 9.76 -8.20
N ARG A 28 -4.28 11.01 -8.59
CA ARG A 28 -3.64 12.06 -7.76
C ARG A 28 -4.28 13.45 -7.85
N LYS A 29 -5.16 13.69 -8.83
CA LYS A 29 -5.55 15.04 -9.30
C LYS A 29 -7.04 15.36 -9.06
N GLY A 30 -7.73 14.57 -8.23
CA GLY A 30 -9.10 14.85 -7.83
C GLY A 30 -9.20 15.93 -6.74
N ALA A 31 -10.37 16.55 -6.59
CA ALA A 31 -10.64 17.43 -5.44
C ALA A 31 -10.52 16.61 -4.13
N GLY A 32 -9.72 17.09 -3.18
CA GLY A 32 -9.42 16.38 -1.94
C GLY A 32 -8.39 15.25 -2.06
N ASP A 33 -7.73 15.11 -3.22
CA ASP A 33 -6.73 14.09 -3.46
C ASP A 33 -5.31 14.58 -3.12
N SER A 34 -4.45 13.66 -2.66
CA SER A 34 -3.09 13.92 -2.24
C SER A 34 -2.22 12.67 -2.43
N ASP A 35 -0.92 12.81 -2.15
CA ASP A 35 -0.02 11.67 -2.10
C ASP A 35 -0.38 10.68 -0.99
N PHE A 36 -1.01 11.16 0.10
CA PHE A 36 -1.46 10.34 1.21
C PHE A 36 -2.71 9.54 0.89
N THR A 37 -3.69 10.14 0.21
CA THR A 37 -4.88 9.40 -0.26
C THR A 37 -4.49 8.36 -1.31
N ARG A 38 -3.50 8.66 -2.18
CA ARG A 38 -2.93 7.65 -3.08
C ARG A 38 -2.29 6.49 -2.32
N ALA A 39 -1.45 6.77 -1.32
CA ALA A 39 -0.83 5.72 -0.50
C ALA A 39 -1.89 4.86 0.21
N ALA A 40 -2.97 5.48 0.71
CA ALA A 40 -4.09 4.75 1.28
C ALA A 40 -4.75 3.82 0.24
N ARG A 41 -5.03 4.28 -0.98
CA ARG A 41 -5.60 3.42 -2.05
C ARG A 41 -4.68 2.25 -2.41
N GLN A 42 -3.36 2.48 -2.43
CA GLN A 42 -2.39 1.42 -2.67
C GLN A 42 -2.47 0.34 -1.59
N GLN A 43 -2.54 0.71 -0.31
CA GLN A 43 -2.75 -0.24 0.78
C GLN A 43 -4.09 -0.99 0.66
N GLN A 44 -5.15 -0.30 0.22
CA GLN A 44 -6.46 -0.93 0.03
C GLN A 44 -6.42 -2.01 -1.05
N ILE A 45 -5.72 -1.78 -2.16
CA ILE A 45 -5.55 -2.79 -3.22
C ILE A 45 -4.70 -3.97 -2.72
N LEU A 46 -3.65 -3.74 -1.92
CA LEU A 46 -2.87 -4.84 -1.33
C LEU A 46 -3.74 -5.73 -0.42
N LEU A 47 -4.62 -5.14 0.38
CA LEU A 47 -5.57 -5.89 1.21
C LEU A 47 -6.62 -6.65 0.39
N ALA A 48 -7.15 -6.03 -0.67
CA ALA A 48 -8.08 -6.70 -1.58
C ALA A 48 -7.41 -7.87 -2.32
N LEU A 49 -6.16 -7.69 -2.75
CA LEU A 49 -5.36 -8.74 -3.36
C LEU A 49 -5.13 -9.88 -2.37
N ARG A 50 -4.72 -9.57 -1.13
CA ARG A 50 -4.58 -10.56 -0.05
C ARG A 50 -5.87 -11.37 0.10
N GLN A 51 -7.02 -10.71 0.28
CA GLN A 51 -8.32 -11.38 0.42
C GLN A 51 -8.61 -12.33 -0.75
N LYS A 52 -8.29 -11.90 -1.99
CA LYS A 52 -8.49 -12.73 -3.18
C LYS A 52 -7.54 -13.93 -3.24
N LEU A 53 -6.29 -13.76 -2.80
CA LEU A 53 -5.27 -14.82 -2.77
C LEU A 53 -5.55 -15.85 -1.68
N THR A 54 -6.09 -15.43 -0.54
CA THR A 54 -6.43 -16.31 0.60
C THR A 54 -7.82 -16.94 0.48
N ASP A 55 -8.57 -16.64 -0.57
CA ASP A 55 -9.87 -17.26 -0.83
C ASP A 55 -9.70 -18.78 -1.07
N PRO A 56 -10.50 -19.65 -0.41
CA PRO A 56 -10.40 -21.10 -0.59
C PRO A 56 -10.48 -21.57 -2.04
N GLY A 57 -11.26 -20.88 -2.89
CA GLY A 57 -11.38 -21.18 -4.32
C GLY A 57 -10.17 -20.75 -5.16
N MET A 58 -9.33 -19.86 -4.62
CA MET A 58 -8.07 -19.44 -5.26
C MET A 58 -6.91 -20.38 -4.93
N LEU A 59 -6.94 -21.08 -3.79
CA LEU A 59 -5.85 -21.94 -3.31
C LEU A 59 -5.30 -22.90 -4.38
N PRO A 60 -6.13 -23.62 -5.16
CA PRO A 60 -5.61 -24.56 -6.15
C PRO A 60 -4.86 -23.88 -7.32
N ARG A 61 -5.11 -22.57 -7.56
CA ARG A 61 -4.51 -21.78 -8.64
C ARG A 61 -3.28 -20.99 -8.20
N LEU A 62 -3.00 -20.93 -6.90
CA LEU A 62 -1.87 -20.15 -6.37
C LEU A 62 -0.51 -20.54 -6.97
N PRO A 63 -0.16 -21.83 -7.19
CA PRO A 63 1.13 -22.19 -7.79
C PRO A 63 1.32 -21.61 -9.20
N GLU A 64 0.27 -21.67 -10.03
CA GLU A 64 0.28 -21.10 -11.38
C GLU A 64 0.43 -19.57 -11.33
N LEU A 65 -0.32 -18.92 -10.44
CA LEU A 65 -0.25 -17.46 -10.27
C LEU A 65 1.12 -16.99 -9.78
N VAL A 66 1.71 -17.70 -8.80
CA VAL A 66 3.05 -17.41 -8.30
C VAL A 66 4.10 -17.54 -9.42
N SER A 67 3.97 -18.58 -10.26
CA SER A 67 4.87 -18.80 -11.38
C SER A 67 4.78 -17.65 -12.40
N ALA A 68 3.56 -17.26 -12.79
CA ALA A 68 3.33 -16.11 -13.66
C ALA A 68 3.82 -14.79 -13.04
N ALA A 69 3.62 -14.60 -11.73
CA ALA A 69 4.09 -13.42 -11.02
C ALA A 69 5.63 -13.35 -10.98
N ALA A 70 6.33 -14.47 -10.83
CA ALA A 70 7.79 -14.51 -10.81
C ALA A 70 8.44 -14.05 -12.13
N GLU A 71 7.72 -14.13 -13.25
CA GLU A 71 8.19 -13.64 -14.55
C GLU A 71 8.18 -12.10 -14.65
N ILE A 72 7.29 -11.44 -13.89
CA ILE A 72 7.04 -9.99 -14.00
C ILE A 72 7.40 -9.21 -12.72
N ILE A 73 7.48 -9.88 -11.57
CA ILE A 73 7.83 -9.29 -10.28
C ILE A 73 9.26 -9.68 -9.91
N ARG A 74 10.11 -8.67 -9.74
CA ARG A 74 11.45 -8.86 -9.18
C ARG A 74 11.38 -8.82 -7.66
N THR A 75 11.80 -9.89 -7.01
CA THR A 75 11.87 -9.99 -5.54
C THR A 75 13.09 -10.79 -5.12
N SER A 76 13.66 -10.46 -3.96
CA SER A 76 14.68 -11.28 -3.29
C SER A 76 14.07 -12.30 -2.34
N TYR A 77 12.74 -12.35 -2.23
CA TYR A 77 12.04 -13.30 -1.38
C TYR A 77 12.24 -14.73 -1.93
N PRO A 78 12.74 -15.68 -1.12
CA PRO A 78 13.01 -17.03 -1.62
C PRO A 78 11.73 -17.75 -2.04
N ALA A 79 11.75 -18.43 -3.18
CA ALA A 79 10.60 -19.20 -3.66
C ALA A 79 10.17 -20.30 -2.66
N SER A 80 11.13 -20.86 -1.91
CA SER A 80 10.90 -21.83 -0.84
C SER A 80 10.11 -21.27 0.36
N GLU A 81 10.11 -19.95 0.57
CA GLU A 81 9.43 -19.31 1.69
C GLU A 81 8.00 -18.85 1.33
N ILE A 82 7.58 -18.97 0.07
CA ILE A 82 6.27 -18.49 -0.39
C ILE A 82 5.11 -19.12 0.40
N GLY A 83 5.25 -20.38 0.83
CA GLY A 83 4.28 -21.03 1.71
C GLY A 83 4.13 -20.32 3.07
N GLN A 84 5.22 -19.82 3.64
CA GLN A 84 5.21 -19.05 4.89
C GLN A 84 4.56 -17.68 4.68
N ALA A 85 4.90 -16.97 3.60
CA ALA A 85 4.23 -15.72 3.23
C ALA A 85 2.71 -15.91 3.09
N PHE A 86 2.30 -17.04 2.51
CA PHE A 86 0.89 -17.39 2.38
C PHE A 86 0.22 -17.67 3.74
N GLN A 87 0.88 -18.37 4.65
CA GLN A 87 0.39 -18.59 6.02
C GLN A 87 0.22 -17.28 6.79
N ILE A 88 1.18 -16.37 6.70
CA ILE A 88 1.09 -15.02 7.28
C ILE A 88 -0.12 -14.28 6.70
N ALA A 89 -0.27 -14.31 5.37
CA ALA A 89 -1.41 -13.70 4.70
C ALA A 89 -2.75 -14.28 5.18
N GLN A 90 -2.83 -15.56 5.52
CA GLN A 90 -4.06 -16.14 6.10
C GLN A 90 -4.28 -15.75 7.56
N SER A 91 -3.22 -15.63 8.37
CA SER A 91 -3.33 -15.35 9.81
C SER A 91 -3.62 -13.89 10.15
N MET A 92 -3.40 -12.96 9.22
CA MET A 92 -3.68 -11.54 9.44
C MET A 92 -5.18 -11.29 9.67
N ASP A 93 -5.55 -10.40 10.59
CA ASP A 93 -6.95 -9.98 10.72
C ASP A 93 -7.36 -9.09 9.53
N ALA A 94 -8.64 -9.09 9.15
CA ALA A 94 -9.21 -8.15 8.20
C ALA A 94 -9.07 -6.69 8.67
N ALA A 95 -9.00 -6.47 10.00
CA ALA A 95 -8.81 -5.17 10.64
C ALA A 95 -7.36 -4.66 10.68
N SER A 96 -6.44 -5.24 9.91
CA SER A 96 -5.01 -4.87 9.91
C SER A 96 -4.78 -3.35 9.91
N ASP A 97 -3.94 -2.88 10.83
CA ASP A 97 -3.64 -1.46 10.96
C ASP A 97 -3.03 -0.91 9.66
N ARG A 98 -3.56 0.23 9.22
CA ARG A 98 -3.12 0.92 8.02
C ARG A 98 -2.57 2.27 8.40
N VAL A 99 -1.29 2.46 8.15
CA VAL A 99 -0.62 3.71 8.46
C VAL A 99 -0.07 4.33 7.19
N VAL A 100 -0.50 5.56 6.92
CA VAL A 100 0.11 6.42 5.91
C VAL A 100 0.84 7.54 6.65
N LEU A 101 2.12 7.73 6.35
CA LEU A 101 2.99 8.72 7.00
C LEU A 101 2.72 10.16 6.52
N GLY A 102 1.45 10.55 6.47
CA GLY A 102 1.04 11.95 6.32
C GLY A 102 1.07 12.69 7.65
N PRO A 103 0.65 13.97 7.68
CA PRO A 103 0.48 14.69 8.94
C PRO A 103 -0.34 13.85 9.95
N PRO A 104 0.11 13.73 11.20
CA PRO A 104 1.19 14.51 11.81
C PRO A 104 2.61 13.93 11.66
N TYR A 105 2.79 12.75 11.04
CA TYR A 105 4.08 12.08 10.88
C TYR A 105 5.01 12.77 9.87
N SER A 106 4.50 13.75 9.15
CA SER A 106 5.25 14.50 8.16
C SER A 106 4.75 15.93 7.99
N HIS A 107 5.65 16.78 7.50
CA HIS A 107 5.36 18.17 7.21
C HIS A 107 6.10 18.64 5.95
N HIS A 108 5.58 19.70 5.34
CA HIS A 108 6.27 20.40 4.27
C HIS A 108 7.20 21.43 4.91
N PRO A 109 8.52 21.32 4.72
CA PRO A 109 9.42 22.37 5.16
C PRO A 109 9.20 23.63 4.29
N PRO A 110 9.63 24.81 4.78
CA PRO A 110 9.48 26.06 4.04
C PRO A 110 10.14 25.96 2.66
N SER A 111 9.50 26.54 1.63
CA SER A 111 10.01 26.51 0.24
C SER A 111 11.41 27.11 0.09
N SER A 112 11.79 28.04 0.97
CA SER A 112 13.14 28.61 1.05
C SER A 112 14.21 27.57 1.40
N SER A 113 13.86 26.52 2.13
CA SER A 113 14.78 25.44 2.52
C SER A 113 14.91 24.33 1.47
N THR A 114 14.01 24.29 0.48
CA THR A 114 13.95 23.23 -0.54
C THR A 114 14.20 23.72 -1.95
N GLY A 115 14.57 25.00 -2.13
CA GLY A 115 14.72 25.61 -3.46
C GLY A 115 13.41 25.62 -4.25
N GLY A 116 12.26 25.73 -3.57
CA GLY A 116 10.94 25.69 -4.20
C GLY A 116 10.41 24.29 -4.54
N SER A 117 11.18 23.22 -4.26
CA SER A 117 10.71 21.84 -4.46
C SER A 117 9.69 21.44 -3.40
N TRP A 118 8.61 20.77 -3.83
CA TRP A 118 7.64 20.18 -2.91
C TRP A 118 8.23 18.89 -2.32
N THR A 119 8.79 19.03 -1.12
CA THR A 119 9.45 17.94 -0.39
C THR A 119 8.67 17.65 0.88
N LEU A 120 8.56 16.38 1.25
CA LEU A 120 7.97 15.95 2.51
C LEU A 120 9.09 15.56 3.47
N LYS A 121 9.12 16.15 4.67
CA LYS A 121 10.04 15.77 5.74
C LYS A 121 9.29 14.98 6.81
N LEU A 122 9.82 13.83 7.18
CA LEU A 122 9.29 13.03 8.29
C LEU A 122 9.59 13.69 9.64
N ASP A 123 8.60 13.65 10.53
CA ASP A 123 8.78 13.91 11.95
C ASP A 123 9.25 12.59 12.60
N LEU A 124 10.57 12.47 12.77
CA LEU A 124 11.19 11.23 13.22
C LEU A 124 10.82 10.86 14.66
N ASP A 125 10.55 11.84 15.53
CA ASP A 125 10.12 11.59 16.90
C ASP A 125 8.76 10.91 16.93
N ARG A 126 7.81 11.42 16.13
CA ARG A 126 6.48 10.81 15.98
C ARG A 126 6.55 9.45 15.31
N VAL A 127 7.40 9.30 14.28
CA VAL A 127 7.58 8.01 13.60
C VAL A 127 8.22 6.98 14.56
N ALA A 128 9.12 7.37 15.44
CA ALA A 128 9.73 6.49 16.43
C ALA A 128 8.71 6.03 17.49
N VAL A 129 7.81 6.92 17.94
CA VAL A 129 6.69 6.53 18.82
C VAL A 129 5.79 5.51 18.12
N LEU A 130 5.32 5.82 16.91
CA LEU A 130 4.49 4.93 16.11
C LEU A 130 5.16 3.57 15.83
N SER A 131 6.45 3.57 15.53
CA SER A 131 7.20 2.32 15.30
C SER A 131 7.22 1.44 16.55
N ARG A 132 7.38 2.02 17.75
CA ARG A 132 7.33 1.26 19.01
C ARG A 132 5.93 0.78 19.35
N GLU A 133 4.89 1.54 19.01
CA GLU A 133 3.50 1.09 19.14
C GLU A 133 3.21 -0.12 18.26
N LEU A 134 3.66 -0.10 17.00
CA LEU A 134 3.40 -1.17 16.04
C LEU A 134 4.26 -2.41 16.24
N PHE A 135 5.54 -2.23 16.61
CA PHE A 135 6.54 -3.31 16.61
C PHE A 135 7.10 -3.64 18.00
N GLY A 136 6.74 -2.91 19.04
CA GLY A 136 7.21 -3.17 20.41
C GLY A 136 8.74 -3.24 20.50
N ALA A 137 9.26 -4.33 21.07
CA ALA A 137 10.69 -4.59 21.23
C ALA A 137 11.45 -4.77 19.91
N ASP A 138 10.74 -5.09 18.82
CA ASP A 138 11.33 -5.27 17.49
C ASP A 138 11.47 -3.93 16.73
N SER A 139 10.99 -2.82 17.30
CA SER A 139 11.18 -1.50 16.72
C SER A 139 12.67 -1.18 16.62
N ARG A 140 13.13 -0.92 15.39
CA ARG A 140 14.50 -0.49 15.10
C ARG A 140 14.69 1.03 15.20
N TYR A 141 13.62 1.78 15.44
CA TYR A 141 13.69 3.22 15.65
C TYR A 141 13.91 3.50 17.14
N ALA A 142 15.18 3.53 17.53
CA ALA A 142 15.57 4.29 18.72
C ALA A 142 15.42 5.76 18.37
N GLY A 143 14.68 6.53 19.16
CA GLY A 143 14.57 7.99 18.96
C GLY A 143 15.95 8.63 18.84
N SER A 144 16.05 9.70 18.05
CA SER A 144 17.28 10.50 17.93
C SER A 144 17.67 11.15 19.23
#